data_AF-A0A2M8QF32-F1
#
_entry.id   AF-A0A2M8QF32-F1
#
_cell.length_a   1.000
_cell.length_b   1.000
_cell.length_c   1.000
_cell.angle_alpha   90.00
_cell.angle_beta   90.00
_cell.angle_gamma   90.00
#
_symmetry.space_group_name_H-M   'P 1'
#
loop_
_entity.id
_entity.type
_entity.pdbx_description
1 polymer ?
#
loop_
_entity_poly.entity_id
_entity_poly.type
_entity_poly.pdbx_seq_one_letter_code
_entity_poly.pdbx_strand_id
1 'polypeptide(L)'
;MNFSRLIEQKLKEAREAGQFDNLPQKGRLDLSEDDGVREDERLAMHLLKSNDILPAWIEEDKALREKLDAARGALHRAYAWRRLRLAQATQASERSRIEREWERARAKFEREVEEINRDIFHFNLRAPSSAVHRLPLRLREEYDRLERAAND
;
A
#
# COMPACT_ATOMS: atom_id res chain seq x y z
N MET A 1 -25.26 -39.27 -3.55
CA MET A 1 -23.99 -39.43 -4.30
C MET A 1 -23.12 -38.21 -4.01
N ASN A 2 -21.88 -38.41 -3.56
CA ASN A 2 -20.98 -37.31 -3.18
C ASN A 2 -20.23 -36.80 -4.41
N PHE A 3 -20.72 -35.70 -5.00
CA PHE A 3 -20.12 -35.06 -6.18
C PHE A 3 -18.64 -34.72 -6.00
N SER A 4 -18.22 -34.33 -4.78
CA SER A 4 -16.82 -34.01 -4.49
C SER A 4 -15.86 -35.17 -4.74
N ARG A 5 -16.24 -36.41 -4.40
CA ARG A 5 -15.38 -37.59 -4.65
C ARG A 5 -15.23 -37.88 -6.14
N LEU A 6 -16.29 -37.66 -6.92
CA LEU A 6 -16.26 -37.86 -8.37
C LEU A 6 -15.36 -36.80 -9.04
N ILE A 7 -15.43 -35.56 -8.56
CA ILE A 7 -14.59 -34.45 -9.04
C ILE A 7 -13.12 -34.69 -8.68
N GLU A 8 -12.82 -35.08 -7.44
CA GLU A 8 -11.45 -35.39 -7.01
C GLU A 8 -10.84 -36.55 -7.80
N GLN A 9 -11.61 -37.59 -8.08
CA GLN A 9 -11.15 -38.73 -8.86
C GLN A 9 -10.84 -38.31 -10.31
N LYS A 10 -11.74 -37.54 -10.94
CA LYS A 10 -11.53 -36.97 -12.29
C LYS A 10 -10.29 -36.07 -12.35
N LEU A 11 -10.05 -35.27 -11.31
CA LEU A 11 -8.89 -34.37 -11.24
C LEU A 11 -7.58 -35.14 -11.09
N LYS A 12 -7.59 -36.23 -10.31
CA LYS A 12 -6.44 -37.12 -10.14
C LYS A 12 -6.10 -37.86 -11.44
N GLU A 13 -7.11 -38.40 -12.12
CA GLU A 13 -6.94 -39.07 -13.43
C GLU A 13 -6.37 -38.11 -14.49
N ALA A 14 -6.85 -36.86 -14.54
CA ALA A 14 -6.34 -35.84 -15.45
C ALA A 14 -4.88 -35.45 -15.16
N ARG A 15 -4.47 -35.47 -13.87
CA ARG A 15 -3.09 -35.23 -13.45
C ARG A 15 -2.17 -36.38 -13.82
N GLU A 16 -2.59 -37.62 -13.59
CA GLU A 16 -1.83 -38.83 -13.96
C GLU A 16 -1.70 -38.96 -15.49
N ALA A 17 -2.70 -38.53 -16.25
CA ALA A 17 -2.68 -38.50 -17.71
C ALA A 17 -1.84 -37.34 -18.31
N GLY A 18 -1.17 -36.54 -17.49
CA GLY A 18 -0.33 -35.43 -17.97
C GLY A 18 -1.09 -34.33 -18.70
N GLN A 19 -2.42 -34.25 -18.54
CA GLN A 19 -3.26 -33.28 -19.27
C GLN A 19 -2.96 -31.83 -18.88
N PHE A 20 -2.29 -31.62 -17.74
CA PHE A 20 -1.82 -30.31 -17.27
C PHE A 20 -0.41 -29.98 -17.78
N ASP A 21 0.29 -30.90 -18.45
CA ASP A 21 1.70 -30.73 -18.78
C ASP A 21 1.97 -29.88 -20.01
N ASN A 22 1.04 -29.88 -20.98
CA ASN A 22 1.09 -29.13 -22.23
C ASN A 22 -0.08 -28.14 -22.37
N LEU A 23 -0.52 -27.54 -21.26
CA LEU A 23 -1.50 -26.46 -21.35
C LEU A 23 -0.88 -25.28 -22.11
N PRO A 24 -1.55 -24.72 -23.15
CA PRO A 24 -1.02 -23.64 -23.97
C PRO A 24 -0.56 -22.39 -23.18
N GLN A 25 -0.99 -22.28 -21.92
CA GLN A 25 -0.75 -21.13 -21.03
C GLN A 25 -0.16 -21.55 -19.66
N LYS A 26 0.56 -22.68 -19.57
CA LYS A 26 1.18 -23.13 -18.31
C LYS A 26 2.08 -22.01 -17.74
N GLY A 27 1.68 -21.42 -16.61
CA GLY A 27 2.42 -20.32 -15.95
C GLY A 27 2.07 -18.89 -16.42
N ARG A 28 1.10 -18.71 -17.33
CA ARG A 28 0.56 -17.40 -17.71
C ARG A 28 -0.88 -17.30 -17.23
N LEU A 29 -1.15 -16.35 -16.34
CA LEU A 29 -2.51 -15.90 -16.07
C LEU A 29 -2.95 -15.05 -17.25
N ASP A 30 -3.91 -15.56 -18.04
CA ASP A 30 -4.50 -14.81 -19.14
C ASP A 30 -5.56 -13.86 -18.59
N LEU A 31 -5.15 -12.61 -18.41
CA LEU A 31 -6.01 -11.51 -17.94
C LEU A 31 -6.81 -10.89 -19.09
N SER A 32 -6.74 -11.45 -20.31
CA SER A 32 -7.54 -10.97 -21.45
C SER A 32 -9.03 -11.07 -21.19
N GLU A 33 -9.45 -11.95 -20.29
CA GLU A 33 -10.85 -12.20 -19.94
C GLU A 33 -11.19 -11.79 -18.49
N ASP A 34 -10.61 -10.70 -17.98
CA ASP A 34 -11.22 -10.02 -16.83
C ASP A 34 -12.42 -9.21 -17.34
N ASP A 35 -13.59 -9.83 -17.38
CA ASP A 35 -14.88 -9.31 -17.83
C ASP A 35 -15.35 -8.05 -17.04
N GLY A 36 -14.68 -7.71 -15.94
CA GLY A 36 -14.89 -6.48 -15.18
C GLY A 36 -14.09 -5.25 -15.65
N VAL A 37 -13.09 -5.42 -16.52
CA VAL A 37 -12.22 -4.32 -17.00
C VAL A 37 -12.73 -3.80 -18.35
N ARG A 38 -12.88 -2.48 -18.47
CA ARG A 38 -13.35 -1.87 -19.72
C ARG A 38 -12.31 -2.07 -20.83
N GLU A 39 -12.77 -2.16 -22.08
CA GLU A 39 -11.92 -2.53 -23.22
C GLU A 39 -10.78 -1.53 -23.51
N ASP A 40 -11.01 -0.25 -23.22
CA ASP A 40 -10.03 0.84 -23.25
C ASP A 40 -8.92 0.65 -22.19
N GLU A 41 -9.29 0.26 -20.97
CA GLU A 41 -8.37 -0.03 -19.87
C GLU A 41 -7.54 -1.29 -20.15
N ARG A 42 -8.18 -2.32 -20.73
CA ARG A 42 -7.52 -3.57 -21.15
C ARG A 42 -6.47 -3.28 -22.21
N LEU A 43 -6.80 -2.47 -23.21
CA LEU A 43 -5.89 -2.07 -24.28
C LEU A 43 -4.70 -1.26 -23.73
N ALA A 44 -4.94 -0.33 -22.80
CA ALA A 44 -3.88 0.43 -22.14
C ALA A 44 -2.93 -0.48 -21.35
N MET A 45 -3.47 -1.42 -20.56
CA MET A 45 -2.67 -2.41 -19.82
C MET A 45 -1.88 -3.32 -20.75
N HIS A 46 -2.46 -3.75 -21.88
CA HIS A 46 -1.80 -4.61 -22.86
C HIS A 46 -0.64 -3.90 -23.57
N LEU A 47 -0.84 -2.64 -23.96
CA LEU A 47 0.20 -1.79 -24.57
C LEU A 47 1.36 -1.54 -23.61
N LEU A 48 1.08 -1.29 -22.33
CA LEU A 48 2.10 -1.07 -21.31
C LEU A 48 2.91 -2.33 -21.01
N LYS A 49 2.24 -3.49 -20.90
CA LYS A 49 2.89 -4.79 -20.70
C LYS A 49 3.80 -5.19 -21.87
N SER A 50 3.53 -4.69 -23.08
CA SER A 50 4.32 -4.98 -24.27
C SER A 50 5.63 -4.17 -24.41
N ASN A 51 5.80 -3.10 -23.63
CA ASN A 51 6.93 -2.18 -23.76
C ASN A 51 7.97 -2.25 -22.62
N ASP A 52 7.85 -3.17 -21.64
CA ASP A 52 8.73 -3.27 -20.46
C ASP A 52 8.85 -1.96 -19.63
N ILE A 53 7.96 -0.99 -19.87
CA ILE A 53 7.89 0.30 -19.19
C ILE A 53 6.69 0.27 -18.26
N LEU A 54 6.95 0.49 -16.96
CA LEU A 54 5.89 0.64 -15.97
C LEU A 54 5.02 1.85 -16.36
N PRO A 55 3.69 1.72 -16.30
CA PRO A 55 2.81 2.88 -16.44
C PRO A 55 3.21 3.98 -15.46
N ALA A 56 3.25 5.24 -15.91
CA ALA A 56 3.66 6.37 -15.08
C ALA A 56 2.92 6.45 -13.73
N TRP A 57 1.63 6.06 -13.71
CA TRP A 57 0.85 6.03 -12.47
C TRP A 57 1.37 4.99 -11.45
N ILE A 58 2.00 3.89 -11.87
CA ILE A 58 2.60 2.92 -10.94
C ILE A 58 3.83 3.52 -10.25
N GLU A 59 4.65 4.27 -10.98
CA GLU A 59 5.80 4.98 -10.41
C GLU A 59 5.35 6.08 -9.44
N GLU A 60 4.32 6.84 -9.80
CA GLU A 60 3.70 7.85 -8.93
C GLU A 60 3.15 7.20 -7.65
N ASP A 61 2.47 6.06 -7.76
CA ASP A 61 1.96 5.31 -6.60
C ASP A 61 3.08 4.84 -5.67
N LYS A 62 4.17 4.34 -6.25
CA LYS A 62 5.35 3.92 -5.48
C LYS A 62 5.97 5.10 -4.73
N ALA A 63 6.18 6.23 -5.42
CA ALA A 63 6.74 7.43 -4.81
C ALA A 63 5.85 7.95 -3.67
N LEU A 64 4.52 7.91 -3.84
CA LEU A 64 3.57 8.30 -2.80
C LEU A 64 3.67 7.41 -1.54
N ARG A 65 3.79 6.09 -1.74
CA ARG A 65 3.99 5.13 -0.64
C ARG A 65 5.31 5.39 0.09
N GLU A 66 6.40 5.59 -0.63
CA GLU A 66 7.71 5.90 -0.05
C GLU A 66 7.68 7.21 0.76
N LYS A 67 7.03 8.25 0.23
CA LYS A 67 6.85 9.54 0.93
C LYS A 67 6.08 9.35 2.24
N LEU A 68 5.00 8.57 2.21
CA LEU A 68 4.19 8.26 3.38
C LEU A 68 4.97 7.45 4.43
N ASP A 69 5.70 6.42 4.00
CA ASP A 69 6.49 5.59 4.90
C ASP A 69 7.64 6.38 5.55
N ALA A 70 8.26 7.30 4.81
CA ALA A 70 9.26 8.21 5.34
C ALA A 70 8.69 9.15 6.42
N ALA A 71 7.53 9.76 6.15
CA ALA A 71 6.85 10.65 7.08
C ALA A 71 6.44 9.92 8.38
N ARG A 72 5.82 8.73 8.24
CA ARG A 72 5.46 7.86 9.38
C ARG A 72 6.68 7.42 10.16
N GLY A 73 7.74 7.01 9.48
CA GLY A 73 8.99 6.59 10.12
C GLY A 73 9.64 7.73 10.92
N ALA A 74 9.61 8.96 10.40
CA ALA A 74 10.11 10.13 11.10
C ALA A 74 9.28 10.44 12.36
N LEU A 75 7.94 10.39 12.25
CA LEU A 75 7.03 10.57 13.39
C LEU A 75 7.27 9.51 14.47
N HIS A 76 7.40 8.24 14.07
CA HIS A 76 7.63 7.12 15.00
C HIS A 76 8.95 7.27 15.76
N ARG A 77 10.03 7.64 15.07
CA ARG A 77 11.33 7.92 15.71
C ARG A 77 11.25 9.08 16.69
N ALA A 78 10.58 10.17 16.32
CA ALA A 78 10.40 11.33 17.19
C ALA A 78 9.57 10.97 18.44
N TYR A 79 8.53 10.15 18.27
CA TYR A 79 7.70 9.68 19.37
C TYR A 79 8.45 8.75 20.33
N ALA A 80 9.20 7.78 19.80
CA ALA A 80 10.04 6.89 20.61
C ALA A 80 11.11 7.67 21.38
N TRP A 81 11.76 8.64 20.72
CA TRP A 81 12.70 9.55 21.38
C TRP A 81 12.05 10.33 22.51
N ARG A 82 10.86 10.91 22.28
CA ARG A 82 10.10 11.65 23.29
C ARG A 82 9.82 10.78 24.51
N ARG A 83 9.28 9.57 24.31
CA ARG A 83 8.95 8.63 25.41
C ARG A 83 10.18 8.33 26.25
N LEU A 84 11.28 7.95 25.60
CA LEU A 84 12.52 7.60 26.28
C LEU A 84 13.09 8.79 27.09
N ARG A 85 13.09 9.98 26.50
CA ARG A 85 13.63 11.18 27.15
C ARG A 85 12.75 11.69 28.28
N LEU A 86 11.42 11.66 28.13
CA LEU A 86 10.50 12.03 29.21
C LEU A 86 10.63 11.11 30.42
N ALA A 87 10.87 9.81 30.19
CA ALA A 87 11.11 8.85 31.28
C ALA A 87 12.39 9.14 32.07
N GLN A 88 13.41 9.72 31.42
CA GLN A 88 14.69 10.10 32.04
C GLN A 88 14.69 11.52 32.61
N ALA A 89 13.73 12.37 32.20
CA ALA A 89 13.72 13.78 32.53
C ALA A 89 13.33 14.04 33.99
N THR A 90 14.26 14.63 34.74
CA THR A 90 14.09 14.98 36.16
C THR A 90 13.59 16.41 36.34
N GLN A 91 13.99 17.33 35.45
CA GLN A 91 13.65 18.75 35.55
C GLN A 91 12.47 19.13 34.65
N ALA A 92 11.67 20.09 35.11
CA ALA A 92 10.56 20.63 34.33
C ALA A 92 11.01 21.30 33.03
N SER A 93 12.15 22.01 33.05
CA SER A 93 12.74 22.68 31.88
C SER A 93 13.11 21.70 30.76
N GLU A 94 13.65 20.53 31.13
CA GLU A 94 14.00 19.45 30.20
C GLU A 94 12.75 18.84 29.59
N ARG A 95 11.73 18.54 30.40
CA ARG A 95 10.42 18.06 29.92
C ARG A 95 9.80 19.02 28.91
N SER A 96 9.77 20.32 29.24
CA SER A 96 9.26 21.34 28.31
C SER A 96 10.05 21.42 27.01
N ARG A 97 11.38 21.19 27.03
CA ARG A 97 12.18 21.14 25.80
C ARG A 97 11.83 19.92 24.95
N ILE A 98 11.68 18.76 25.57
CA ILE A 98 11.30 17.51 24.90
C ILE A 98 9.93 17.67 24.23
N GLU A 99 8.95 18.23 24.93
CA GLU A 99 7.62 18.48 24.37
C GLU A 99 7.63 19.47 23.21
N ARG A 100 8.47 20.52 23.26
CA ARG A 100 8.62 21.44 22.13
C ARG A 100 9.19 20.77 20.88
N GLU A 101 10.17 19.89 21.04
CA GLU A 101 10.71 19.13 19.89
C GLU A 101 9.69 18.14 19.33
N TRP A 102 8.89 17.53 20.21
CA TRP A 102 7.76 16.69 19.79
C TRP A 102 6.73 17.49 18.99
N GLU A 103 6.31 18.66 19.48
CA GLU A 103 5.34 19.51 18.80
C GLU A 103 5.85 19.94 17.41
N ARG A 104 7.15 20.22 17.28
CA ARG A 104 7.77 20.51 15.98
C ARG A 104 7.73 19.32 15.03
N ALA A 105 8.03 18.12 15.51
CA ALA A 105 7.96 16.89 14.72
C ALA A 105 6.52 16.60 14.28
N ARG A 106 5.55 16.81 15.19
CA ARG A 106 4.13 16.69 14.91
C ARG A 106 3.66 17.67 13.84
N ALA A 107 3.96 18.96 14.00
CA ALA A 107 3.61 20.00 13.02
C ALA A 107 4.27 19.75 11.66
N LYS A 108 5.48 19.17 11.62
CA LYS A 108 6.12 18.75 10.38
C LYS A 108 5.34 17.61 9.71
N PHE A 109 4.97 16.58 10.46
CA PHE A 109 4.19 15.45 9.94
C PHE A 109 2.81 15.90 9.43
N GLU A 110 2.14 16.82 10.12
CA GLU A 110 0.84 17.35 9.69
C GLU A 110 0.95 18.04 8.31
N ARG A 111 2.00 18.84 8.08
CA ARG A 111 2.28 19.44 6.76
C ARG A 111 2.60 18.39 5.69
N GLU A 112 3.41 17.38 6.02
CA GLU A 112 3.72 16.28 5.09
C GLU A 112 2.45 15.51 4.70
N VAL A 113 1.51 15.30 5.62
CA VAL A 113 0.22 14.67 5.34
C VAL A 113 -0.66 15.53 4.42
N GLU A 114 -0.70 16.85 4.62
CA GLU A 114 -1.41 17.75 3.71
C GLU A 114 -0.84 17.70 2.29
N GLU A 115 0.48 17.68 2.15
CA GLU A 115 1.14 17.52 0.86
C GLU A 115 0.84 16.15 0.23
N ILE A 116 0.95 15.07 0.99
CA ILE A 116 0.63 13.71 0.53
C ILE A 116 -0.83 13.62 0.08
N ASN A 117 -1.76 14.26 0.79
CA ASN A 117 -3.17 14.30 0.41
C ASN A 117 -3.41 15.06 -0.90
N ARG A 118 -2.64 16.12 -1.16
CA ARG A 118 -2.65 16.82 -2.45
C ARG A 118 -2.12 15.91 -3.56
N ASP A 119 -1.04 15.19 -3.30
CA ASP A 119 -0.45 14.25 -4.25
C ASP A 119 -1.42 13.09 -4.54
N ILE A 120 -2.10 12.55 -3.52
CA ILE A 120 -3.19 11.56 -3.65
C ILE A 120 -4.31 12.07 -4.55
N PHE A 121 -4.73 13.32 -4.36
CA PHE A 121 -5.77 13.91 -5.18
C PHE A 121 -5.35 13.98 -6.65
N HIS A 122 -4.14 14.47 -6.94
CA HIS A 122 -3.62 14.51 -8.31
C HIS A 122 -3.43 13.13 -8.93
N PHE A 123 -2.93 12.17 -8.15
CA PHE A 123 -2.81 10.78 -8.56
C PHE A 123 -4.18 10.18 -8.94
N ASN A 124 -5.20 10.37 -8.09
CA ASN A 124 -6.55 9.87 -8.37
C ASN A 124 -7.18 10.48 -9.63
N LEU A 125 -6.81 11.71 -10.01
CA LEU A 125 -7.27 12.32 -11.26
C LEU A 125 -6.62 11.69 -12.51
N ARG A 126 -5.41 11.14 -12.36
CA ARG A 126 -4.64 10.52 -13.47
C ARG A 126 -4.81 9.01 -13.52
N ALA A 127 -5.29 8.41 -12.44
CA ALA A 127 -5.52 6.98 -12.33
C ALA A 127 -6.49 6.49 -13.42
N PRO A 128 -6.20 5.35 -14.06
CA PRO A 128 -7.04 4.82 -15.14
C PRO A 128 -8.41 4.36 -14.66
N SER A 129 -8.54 3.95 -13.40
CA SER A 129 -9.80 3.50 -12.81
C SER A 129 -9.87 3.82 -11.31
N SER A 130 -11.10 3.87 -10.79
CA SER A 130 -11.35 4.08 -9.37
C SER A 130 -10.84 2.94 -8.49
N ALA A 131 -10.62 1.75 -9.06
CA ALA A 131 -10.08 0.59 -8.35
C ALA A 131 -8.66 0.80 -7.84
N VAL A 132 -7.87 1.68 -8.49
CA VAL A 132 -6.50 1.99 -8.07
C VAL A 132 -6.38 3.31 -7.30
N HIS A 133 -7.50 3.99 -7.01
CA HIS A 133 -7.49 5.23 -6.24
C HIS A 133 -6.97 5.03 -4.82
N ARG A 134 -6.35 6.09 -4.28
CA ARG A 134 -5.91 6.20 -2.90
C ARG A 134 -6.88 7.03 -2.09
N LEU A 135 -7.12 6.59 -0.86
CA LEU A 135 -7.90 7.36 0.11
C LEU A 135 -7.02 8.45 0.74
N PRO A 136 -7.57 9.65 0.97
CA PRO A 136 -6.86 10.69 1.71
C PRO A 136 -6.57 10.22 3.13
N LEU A 137 -5.38 10.55 3.60
CA LEU A 137 -4.92 10.30 4.95
C LEU A 137 -5.65 11.20 5.93
N ARG A 138 -6.05 10.62 7.06
CA ARG A 138 -6.68 11.33 8.17
C ARG A 138 -5.74 11.32 9.36
N LEU A 139 -5.37 12.50 9.85
CA LEU A 139 -4.44 12.66 10.97
C LEU A 139 -4.84 11.83 12.20
N ARG A 140 -6.14 11.77 12.51
CA ARG A 140 -6.66 10.95 13.62
C ARG A 140 -6.27 9.48 13.49
N GLU A 141 -6.47 8.90 12.32
CA GLU A 141 -6.16 7.49 12.06
C GLU A 141 -4.64 7.23 12.10
N GLU A 142 -3.83 8.21 11.68
CA GLU A 142 -2.37 8.14 11.76
C GLU A 142 -1.87 8.18 13.22
N TYR A 143 -2.46 9.03 14.07
CA TYR A 143 -2.12 9.04 15.49
C TYR A 143 -2.61 7.78 16.21
N ASP A 144 -3.81 7.29 15.90
CA ASP A 144 -4.30 6.01 16.44
C ASP A 144 -3.34 4.86 16.07
N ARG A 145 -2.79 4.86 14.84
CA ARG A 145 -1.79 3.88 14.41
C ARG A 145 -0.48 4.03 15.18
N LEU A 146 -0.01 5.26 15.40
CA LEU A 146 1.19 5.55 16.19
C LEU A 146 1.05 5.02 17.62
N GLU A 147 -0.11 5.22 18.25
CA GLU A 147 -0.37 4.75 19.61
C GLU A 147 -0.41 3.22 19.69
N ARG A 148 -1.03 2.54 18.71
CA ARG A 148 -1.03 1.07 18.66
C ARG A 148 0.38 0.50 18.50
N ALA A 149 1.14 1.01 17.54
CA ALA A 149 2.52 0.57 17.30
C ALA A 149 3.46 0.80 18.49
N ALA A 150 3.08 1.67 19.43
CA ALA A 150 3.84 1.95 20.64
C ALA A 150 3.51 1.04 21.83
N ASN A 151 2.39 0.31 21.73
CA ASN A 151 1.86 -0.61 22.74
C ASN A 151 2.07 -2.08 22.37
N ASP A 152 2.38 -2.37 21.10
CA ASP A 152 2.83 -3.66 20.59
C ASP A 152 4.34 -3.87 20.84
#